data_AF-A0A974A3L1-F1
#
_entry.id   AF-A0A974A3L1-F1
#
_cell.length_a   1.000
_cell.length_b   1.000
_cell.length_c   1.000
_cell.angle_alpha   90.00
_cell.angle_beta   90.00
_cell.angle_gamma   90.00
#
_symmetry.space_group_name_H-M   'P 1'
#
loop_
_entity.id
_entity.type
_entity.pdbx_description
1 polymer ?
#
loop_
_entity_poly.entity_id
_entity_poly.type
_entity_poly.pdbx_seq_one_letter_code
_entity_poly.pdbx_strand_id
1 'polypeptide(L)'
;MLSSMPLSPLEHWDAVICTSLAVHKSVDQLLKAQAAFLKARLGARRMPIPQLPVIPLGVNCADFTFREGERQRARQMLGIDDDEIVLLYVGRLSFHAKAHHVPMLLAAEQASKGHKVVLVLAGWFSRDATEELYVRECAQFGPSLRRIFVDGRKAKDLKAAWAAADIFTSLADNFQETFGLTPVEAMASGLPVVVSDWNGYKETIRHGTDGFRVPTLTLPPGSAEFLVERADFGFDNYDTYTALTSQLIAVDIPAAATAYSTLFANPDLRRQMGAAGQKRARDHYDWSQIMKLYAQLWTELGARRRSKVEGTVPAGAIRPDRLNPFSMFNSYPTRTLDGACVFALGEGVDRKEVQRRLSAESIARAAQVVARPQVVDEIVGAFEKHGPSLSMSDLIRHMPNVPGESVERTVMVLTKCGILTLQSKPKATPSARKP
;
A
#
# COMPACT_ATOMS: atom_id res chain seq x y z
N MET A 1 2.89 10.81 -5.57
CA MET A 1 2.07 9.68 -6.06
C MET A 1 0.56 9.95 -5.93
N LEU A 2 0.05 10.54 -4.83
CA LEU A 2 -1.34 11.05 -4.77
C LEU A 2 -1.46 12.51 -5.26
N SER A 3 -0.54 13.39 -4.87
CA SER A 3 -0.52 14.80 -5.31
C SER A 3 -0.40 14.99 -6.83
N SER A 4 0.04 13.98 -7.57
CA SER A 4 0.11 14.02 -9.04
C SER A 4 -1.20 13.62 -9.73
N MET A 5 -2.21 13.16 -8.99
CA MET A 5 -3.49 12.72 -9.55
C MET A 5 -4.23 13.77 -10.38
N PRO A 6 -4.24 15.06 -10.01
CA PRO A 6 -4.86 16.10 -10.86
C PRO A 6 -4.22 16.25 -12.25
N LEU A 7 -3.01 15.73 -12.45
CA LEU A 7 -2.29 15.69 -13.73
C LEU A 7 -2.42 14.34 -14.44
N SER A 8 -3.02 13.35 -13.77
CA SER A 8 -3.21 12.02 -14.30
C SER A 8 -4.44 11.96 -15.21
N PRO A 9 -4.50 11.02 -16.17
CA PRO A 9 -5.65 10.85 -17.06
C PRO A 9 -6.79 10.14 -16.32
N LEU A 10 -7.30 10.78 -15.27
CA LEU A 10 -8.39 10.28 -14.46
C LEU A 10 -9.72 10.56 -15.13
N GLU A 11 -10.61 9.58 -14.99
CA GLU A 11 -11.98 9.62 -15.43
C GLU A 11 -12.93 9.72 -14.23
N HIS A 12 -14.18 10.13 -14.48
CA HIS A 12 -15.18 10.32 -13.41
C HIS A 12 -15.57 9.03 -12.67
N TRP A 13 -15.14 7.87 -13.17
CA TRP A 13 -15.33 6.54 -12.57
C TRP A 13 -14.04 5.98 -11.96
N ASP A 14 -12.95 6.75 -11.91
CA ASP A 14 -11.77 6.38 -11.15
C ASP A 14 -11.96 6.75 -9.68
N ALA A 15 -11.49 5.87 -8.79
CA ALA A 15 -11.68 6.02 -7.35
C ALA A 15 -10.39 5.71 -6.59
N VAL A 16 -10.17 6.46 -5.52
CA VAL A 16 -9.19 6.17 -4.48
C VAL A 16 -9.95 5.86 -3.20
N ILE A 17 -9.90 4.61 -2.77
CA ILE A 17 -10.62 4.18 -1.58
C ILE A 17 -9.93 4.74 -0.35
N CYS A 18 -10.70 5.45 0.48
CA CYS A 18 -10.26 5.95 1.77
C CYS A 18 -10.74 5.00 2.86
N THR A 19 -9.83 4.52 3.71
CA THR A 19 -10.16 3.55 4.76
C THR A 19 -10.94 4.15 5.94
N SER A 20 -10.94 5.48 6.05
CA SER A 20 -11.67 6.26 7.05
C SER A 20 -11.98 7.65 6.52
N LEU A 21 -12.88 8.38 7.17
CA LEU A 21 -13.12 9.80 6.94
C LEU A 21 -11.87 10.63 7.26
N ALA A 22 -11.04 10.21 8.21
CA ALA A 22 -9.74 10.84 8.46
C ALA A 22 -8.85 10.78 7.20
N VAL A 23 -8.70 9.60 6.58
CA VAL A 23 -7.97 9.46 5.31
C VAL A 23 -8.63 10.26 4.20
N HIS A 24 -9.96 10.20 4.08
CA HIS A 24 -10.70 10.98 3.09
C HIS A 24 -10.38 12.47 3.19
N LYS A 25 -10.45 13.04 4.39
CA LYS A 25 -10.15 14.46 4.64
C LYS A 25 -8.71 14.80 4.26
N SER A 26 -7.74 13.98 4.65
CA SER A 26 -6.33 14.21 4.32
C SER A 26 -6.05 14.15 2.81
N VAL A 27 -6.62 13.17 2.11
CA VAL A 27 -6.46 13.02 0.66
C VAL A 27 -7.18 14.16 -0.08
N ASP A 28 -8.41 14.49 0.30
CA ASP A 28 -9.17 15.61 -0.26
C ASP A 28 -8.43 16.94 -0.09
N GLN A 29 -7.89 17.22 1.11
CA GLN A 29 -7.09 18.41 1.38
C GLN A 29 -5.83 18.47 0.50
N LEU A 30 -5.11 17.35 0.36
CA LEU A 30 -3.93 17.26 -0.51
C LEU A 30 -4.28 17.55 -1.98
N LEU A 31 -5.33 16.92 -2.50
CA LEU A 31 -5.75 17.10 -3.89
C LEU A 31 -6.26 18.53 -4.15
N LYS A 32 -6.98 19.13 -3.21
CA LYS A 32 -7.41 20.54 -3.27
C LYS A 32 -6.21 21.50 -3.24
N ALA A 33 -5.22 21.25 -2.39
CA ALA A 33 -4.01 22.06 -2.32
C ALA A 33 -3.23 22.00 -3.64
N GLN A 34 -3.06 20.81 -4.22
CA GLN A 34 -2.45 20.66 -5.54
C GLN A 34 -3.25 21.40 -6.62
N ALA A 35 -4.57 21.23 -6.64
CA ALA A 35 -5.42 21.88 -7.62
C ALA A 35 -5.33 23.41 -7.52
N ALA A 36 -5.32 23.95 -6.30
CA ALA A 36 -5.12 25.38 -6.05
C ALA A 36 -3.76 25.86 -6.56
N PHE A 37 -2.69 25.10 -6.30
CA PHE A 37 -1.34 25.40 -6.79
C PHE A 37 -1.29 25.42 -8.33
N LEU A 38 -1.83 24.40 -9.00
CA LEU A 38 -1.85 24.31 -10.47
C LEU A 38 -2.68 25.43 -11.10
N LYS A 39 -3.81 25.78 -10.48
CA LYS A 39 -4.62 26.93 -10.91
C LYS A 39 -3.84 28.24 -10.81
N ALA A 40 -3.18 28.49 -9.68
CA ALA A 40 -2.40 29.71 -9.45
C ALA A 40 -1.16 29.78 -10.37
N ARG A 41 -0.46 28.67 -10.54
CA ARG A 41 0.82 28.63 -11.28
C ARG A 41 0.66 28.58 -12.80
N LEU A 42 -0.33 27.83 -13.29
CA LEU A 42 -0.49 27.49 -14.72
C LEU A 42 -1.81 27.98 -15.32
N GLY A 43 -2.70 28.58 -14.53
CA GLY A 43 -4.04 28.94 -14.99
C GLY A 43 -4.92 27.72 -15.32
N ALA A 44 -4.60 26.54 -14.74
CA ALA A 44 -5.32 25.31 -14.99
C ALA A 44 -6.81 25.45 -14.64
N ARG A 45 -7.69 25.15 -15.61
CA ARG A 45 -9.16 25.28 -15.47
C ARG A 45 -9.88 23.95 -15.27
N ARG A 46 -9.28 22.84 -15.73
CA ARG A 46 -9.83 21.50 -15.63
C ARG A 46 -8.80 20.57 -15.00
N MET A 47 -9.19 19.94 -13.90
CA MET A 47 -8.37 19.00 -13.15
C MET A 47 -9.32 17.90 -12.66
N PRO A 48 -9.27 16.70 -13.25
CA PRO A 48 -10.10 15.60 -12.74
C PRO A 48 -9.61 15.21 -11.34
N ILE A 49 -10.57 15.05 -10.42
CA ILE A 49 -10.34 14.54 -9.07
C ILE A 49 -11.03 13.17 -9.02
N PRO A 50 -10.36 12.11 -8.55
CA PRO A 50 -10.99 10.80 -8.44
C PRO A 50 -12.12 10.83 -7.41
N GLN A 51 -13.02 9.86 -7.50
CA GLN A 51 -13.95 9.59 -6.40
C GLN A 51 -13.15 9.19 -5.16
N LEU A 52 -13.60 9.63 -3.98
CA LEU A 52 -12.96 9.29 -2.71
C LEU A 52 -13.93 8.51 -1.81
N PRO A 53 -14.42 7.31 -2.22
CA PRO A 53 -15.34 6.53 -1.41
C PRO A 53 -14.67 6.11 -0.09
N VAL A 54 -15.43 6.17 1.01
CA VAL A 54 -14.96 5.68 2.30
C VAL A 54 -15.41 4.23 2.46
N ILE A 55 -14.45 3.30 2.41
CA ILE A 55 -14.68 1.88 2.66
C ILE A 55 -13.72 1.43 3.76
N PRO A 56 -14.23 1.10 4.96
CA PRO A 56 -13.42 0.59 6.07
C PRO A 56 -12.59 -0.64 5.72
N LEU A 57 -11.54 -0.90 6.49
CA LEU A 57 -10.88 -2.21 6.45
C LEU A 57 -11.75 -3.26 7.16
N GLY A 58 -11.58 -4.52 6.76
CA GLY A 58 -12.33 -5.65 7.30
C GLY A 58 -11.52 -6.51 8.26
N VAL A 59 -12.22 -7.11 9.22
CA VAL A 59 -11.73 -8.21 10.08
C VAL A 59 -12.57 -9.45 9.82
N ASN A 60 -12.01 -10.64 10.03
CA ASN A 60 -12.80 -11.87 10.06
C ASN A 60 -13.24 -12.12 11.52
N CYS A 61 -14.46 -11.71 11.88
CA CYS A 61 -14.88 -11.71 13.29
C CYS A 61 -14.88 -13.11 13.93
N ALA A 62 -15.03 -14.16 13.11
CA ALA A 62 -15.03 -15.54 13.58
C ALA A 62 -13.69 -15.96 14.20
N ASP A 63 -12.58 -15.36 13.78
CA ASP A 63 -11.23 -15.66 14.30
C ASP A 63 -11.05 -15.20 15.77
N PHE A 64 -11.91 -14.30 16.24
CA PHE A 64 -11.90 -13.70 17.57
C PHE A 64 -13.03 -14.21 18.48
N THR A 65 -13.71 -15.29 18.07
CA THR A 65 -14.72 -15.94 18.90
C THR A 65 -14.08 -17.05 19.73
N PHE A 66 -14.14 -16.93 21.06
CA PHE A 66 -13.56 -17.89 21.98
C PHE A 66 -14.61 -18.83 22.58
N ARG A 67 -14.27 -20.11 22.64
CA ARG A 67 -15.11 -21.15 23.26
C ARG A 67 -14.97 -21.14 24.78
N GLU A 68 -15.93 -21.75 25.45
CA GLU A 68 -15.86 -21.98 26.89
C GLU A 68 -14.54 -22.67 27.29
N GLY A 69 -13.91 -22.18 28.35
CA GLY A 69 -12.61 -22.65 28.84
C GLY A 69 -11.38 -22.17 28.06
N GLU A 70 -11.50 -21.60 26.85
CA GLU A 70 -10.30 -21.08 26.13
C GLU A 70 -9.66 -19.91 26.87
N ARG A 71 -10.47 -19.03 27.47
CA ARG A 71 -9.98 -17.94 28.33
C ARG A 71 -9.14 -18.46 29.50
N GLN A 72 -9.64 -19.47 30.22
CA GLN A 72 -8.94 -20.01 31.40
C GLN A 72 -7.62 -20.68 31.00
N ARG A 73 -7.61 -21.45 29.91
CA ARG A 73 -6.38 -22.04 29.35
C ARG A 73 -5.38 -20.98 28.91
N ALA A 74 -5.84 -19.90 28.31
CA ALA A 74 -4.99 -18.78 27.89
C ALA A 74 -4.36 -18.08 29.09
N ARG A 75 -5.13 -17.81 30.16
CA ARG A 75 -4.62 -17.24 31.40
C ARG A 75 -3.60 -18.16 32.07
N GLN A 76 -3.88 -19.46 32.16
CA GLN A 76 -2.92 -20.46 32.66
C GLN A 76 -1.62 -20.48 31.84
N MET A 77 -1.70 -20.44 30.51
CA MET A 77 -0.53 -20.42 29.63
C MET A 77 0.34 -19.17 29.82
N LEU A 78 -0.28 -18.03 30.16
CA LEU A 78 0.42 -16.78 30.45
C LEU A 78 0.76 -16.62 31.95
N GLY A 79 0.38 -17.58 32.80
CA GLY A 79 0.56 -17.52 34.25
C GLY A 79 -0.23 -16.40 34.92
N ILE A 80 -1.39 -16.04 34.39
CA ILE A 80 -2.27 -14.98 34.88
C ILE A 80 -3.31 -15.58 35.83
N ASP A 81 -3.42 -15.03 37.05
CA ASP A 81 -4.37 -15.48 38.07
C ASP A 81 -5.77 -14.92 37.81
N ASP A 82 -6.83 -15.56 38.33
CA ASP A 82 -8.22 -15.17 38.03
C ASP A 82 -8.62 -13.76 38.55
N ASP A 83 -7.93 -13.25 39.59
CA ASP A 83 -8.18 -11.92 40.17
C ASP A 83 -7.37 -10.79 39.51
N GLU A 84 -6.47 -11.11 38.58
CA GLU A 84 -5.71 -10.13 37.82
C GLU A 84 -6.54 -9.51 36.68
N ILE A 85 -6.34 -8.23 36.38
CA ILE A 85 -6.99 -7.55 35.27
C ILE A 85 -5.99 -7.41 34.14
N VAL A 86 -6.32 -7.98 32.97
CA VAL A 86 -5.43 -7.99 31.82
C VAL A 86 -5.71 -6.81 30.90
N LEU A 87 -4.78 -5.84 30.90
CA LEU A 87 -4.74 -4.75 29.93
C LEU A 87 -3.88 -5.17 28.74
N LEU A 88 -4.48 -5.33 27.58
CA LEU A 88 -3.83 -5.84 26.37
C LEU A 88 -3.52 -4.71 25.39
N TYR A 89 -2.28 -4.63 24.94
CA TYR A 89 -1.91 -3.93 23.70
C TYR A 89 -1.52 -4.96 22.63
N VAL A 90 -2.03 -4.78 21.41
CA VAL A 90 -1.64 -5.59 20.25
C VAL A 90 -1.15 -4.69 19.12
N GLY A 91 0.05 -5.01 18.61
CA GLY A 91 0.64 -4.33 17.47
C GLY A 91 2.16 -4.41 17.47
N ARG A 92 2.81 -3.82 16.47
CA ARG A 92 4.28 -3.66 16.52
C ARG A 92 4.66 -2.83 17.75
N LEU A 93 5.67 -3.29 18.49
CA LEU A 93 6.20 -2.59 19.67
C LEU A 93 7.24 -1.58 19.19
N SER A 94 6.74 -0.49 18.60
CA SER A 94 7.53 0.62 18.06
C SER A 94 6.97 1.93 18.58
N PHE A 95 7.77 2.61 19.42
CA PHE A 95 7.43 3.90 20.01
C PHE A 95 7.47 5.05 19.00
N HIS A 96 8.14 4.87 17.85
CA HIS A 96 8.34 5.91 16.83
C HIS A 96 7.37 5.82 15.65
N ALA A 97 6.75 4.66 15.40
CA ALA A 97 5.90 4.45 14.23
C ALA A 97 4.48 3.98 14.56
N LYS A 98 4.19 3.60 15.81
CA LYS A 98 2.87 3.07 16.19
C LYS A 98 2.22 3.79 17.35
N ALA A 99 2.76 3.60 18.54
CA ALA A 99 2.25 4.21 19.75
C ALA A 99 3.42 4.37 20.72
N HIS A 100 3.65 5.58 21.21
CA HIS A 100 4.57 5.75 22.32
C HIS A 100 3.99 5.06 23.56
N HIS A 101 4.77 4.20 24.18
CA HIS A 101 4.27 3.33 25.24
C HIS A 101 4.24 4.01 26.62
N VAL A 102 5.03 5.08 26.82
CA VAL A 102 5.09 5.81 28.10
C VAL A 102 3.73 6.41 28.55
N PRO A 103 2.94 7.11 27.70
CA PRO A 103 1.61 7.57 28.11
C PRO A 103 0.69 6.45 28.61
N MET A 104 0.74 5.28 27.95
CA MET A 104 -0.02 4.10 28.36
C MET A 104 0.45 3.57 29.72
N LEU A 105 1.77 3.48 29.93
CA LEU A 105 2.34 3.03 31.21
C LEU A 105 1.96 3.95 32.37
N LEU A 106 2.14 5.27 32.19
CA LEU A 106 1.81 6.26 33.22
C LEU A 106 0.33 6.23 33.60
N ALA A 107 -0.54 6.14 32.59
CA ALA A 107 -1.98 6.05 32.82
C ALA A 107 -2.39 4.73 33.51
N ALA A 108 -1.82 3.60 33.08
CA ALA A 108 -2.11 2.29 33.68
C ALA A 108 -1.57 2.19 35.12
N GLU A 109 -0.38 2.72 35.38
CA GLU A 109 0.20 2.81 36.73
C GLU A 109 -0.65 3.67 37.67
N GLN A 110 -1.13 4.82 37.19
CA GLN A 110 -2.03 5.66 37.97
C GLN A 110 -3.34 4.93 38.30
N ALA A 111 -3.87 4.14 37.36
CA ALA A 111 -5.12 3.42 37.49
C ALA A 111 -5.03 2.10 38.28
N SER A 112 -3.84 1.51 38.42
CA SER A 112 -3.64 0.20 39.05
C SER A 112 -3.85 0.20 40.57
N LYS A 113 -3.95 1.36 41.21
CA LYS A 113 -4.16 1.47 42.66
C LYS A 113 -5.39 0.66 43.09
N GLY A 114 -5.16 -0.36 43.93
CA GLY A 114 -6.22 -1.24 44.43
C GLY A 114 -6.57 -2.42 43.51
N HIS A 115 -5.86 -2.60 42.39
CA HIS A 115 -6.09 -3.66 41.42
C HIS A 115 -4.78 -4.38 41.08
N LYS A 116 -4.81 -5.70 40.91
CA LYS A 116 -3.70 -6.44 40.32
C LYS A 116 -3.80 -6.34 38.81
N VAL A 117 -2.97 -5.53 38.17
CA VAL A 117 -3.03 -5.30 36.72
C VAL A 117 -1.86 -5.97 36.02
N VAL A 118 -2.16 -6.74 34.98
CA VAL A 118 -1.18 -7.32 34.06
C VAL A 118 -1.25 -6.59 32.73
N LEU A 119 -0.18 -5.91 32.37
CA LEU A 119 0.01 -5.34 31.04
C LEU A 119 0.59 -6.40 30.11
N VAL A 120 -0.24 -6.87 29.16
CA VAL A 120 0.20 -7.79 28.11
C VAL A 120 0.53 -6.98 26.86
N LEU A 121 1.79 -7.02 26.44
CA LEU A 121 2.29 -6.37 25.23
C LEU A 121 2.50 -7.44 24.16
N ALA A 122 1.49 -7.65 23.31
CA ALA A 122 1.52 -8.66 22.26
C ALA A 122 1.95 -8.05 20.92
N GLY A 123 3.19 -8.34 20.52
CA GLY A 123 3.81 -7.71 19.36
C GLY A 123 5.21 -8.23 19.09
N TRP A 124 5.98 -7.49 18.29
CA TRP A 124 7.40 -7.77 18.10
C TRP A 124 8.19 -6.48 18.05
N PHE A 125 9.44 -6.57 18.46
CA PHE A 125 10.44 -5.53 18.34
C PHE A 125 11.19 -5.67 17.02
N SER A 126 11.59 -4.54 16.44
CA SER A 126 12.46 -4.55 15.26
C SER A 126 13.91 -4.88 15.59
N ARG A 127 14.34 -4.62 16.84
CA ARG A 127 15.72 -4.72 17.32
C ARG A 127 15.72 -5.02 18.82
N ASP A 128 16.70 -5.76 19.30
CA ASP A 128 16.86 -6.11 20.72
C ASP A 128 16.99 -4.87 21.62
N ALA A 129 17.70 -3.83 21.15
CA ALA A 129 17.81 -2.55 21.87
C ALA A 129 16.45 -1.88 22.12
N THR A 130 15.46 -2.10 21.24
CA THR A 130 14.09 -1.60 21.45
C THR A 130 13.37 -2.41 22.53
N GLU A 131 13.60 -3.72 22.59
CA GLU A 131 13.07 -4.56 23.66
C GLU A 131 13.63 -4.15 25.02
N GLU A 132 14.95 -4.01 25.14
CA GLU A 132 15.61 -3.56 26.36
C GLU A 132 15.12 -2.18 26.83
N LEU A 133 14.85 -1.27 25.88
CA LEU A 133 14.24 0.03 26.16
C LEU A 133 12.85 -0.13 26.79
N TYR A 134 11.95 -0.88 26.15
CA TYR A 134 10.60 -1.13 26.68
C TYR A 134 10.64 -1.80 28.06
N VAL A 135 11.53 -2.77 28.26
CA VAL A 135 11.71 -3.44 29.57
C VAL A 135 12.16 -2.44 30.64
N ARG A 136 13.08 -1.54 30.32
CA ARG A 136 13.54 -0.50 31.25
C ARG A 136 12.43 0.49 31.57
N GLU A 137 11.76 1.02 30.55
CA GLU A 137 10.74 2.04 30.67
C GLU A 137 9.46 1.52 31.34
N CYS A 138 9.09 0.25 31.10
CA CYS A 138 8.02 -0.40 31.87
C CYS A 138 8.34 -0.43 33.37
N ALA A 139 9.60 -0.69 33.76
CA ALA A 139 9.99 -0.70 35.17
C ALA A 139 10.04 0.71 35.76
N GLN A 140 10.40 1.69 34.95
CA GLN A 140 10.50 3.09 35.36
C GLN A 140 9.13 3.76 35.52
N PHE A 141 8.22 3.54 34.57
CA PHE A 141 6.94 4.27 34.49
C PHE A 141 5.72 3.46 34.91
N GLY A 142 5.84 2.12 35.00
CA GLY A 142 4.79 1.22 35.50
C GLY A 142 5.29 0.20 36.51
N PRO A 143 5.98 0.61 37.60
CA PRO A 143 6.60 -0.31 38.55
C PRO A 143 5.60 -1.22 39.29
N SER A 144 4.32 -0.82 39.39
CA SER A 144 3.27 -1.63 40.03
C SER A 144 2.57 -2.58 39.04
N LEU A 145 2.84 -2.44 37.75
CA LEU A 145 2.26 -3.28 36.70
C LEU A 145 3.08 -4.56 36.55
N ARG A 146 2.41 -5.72 36.63
CA ARG A 146 2.99 -6.95 36.12
C ARG A 146 2.99 -6.87 34.60
N ARG A 147 4.07 -7.27 33.94
CA ARG A 147 4.21 -7.19 32.48
C ARG A 147 4.47 -8.55 31.85
N ILE A 148 3.85 -8.79 30.70
CA ILE A 148 4.08 -9.98 29.89
C ILE A 148 4.27 -9.54 28.44
N PHE A 149 5.43 -9.87 27.87
CA PHE A 149 5.68 -9.70 26.44
C PHE A 149 5.30 -10.98 25.70
N VAL A 150 4.48 -10.85 24.66
CA VAL A 150 4.03 -11.95 23.81
C VAL A 150 4.49 -11.70 22.38
N ASP A 151 5.12 -12.68 21.73
CA ASP A 151 5.49 -12.55 20.31
C ASP A 151 4.24 -12.62 19.43
N GLY A 152 3.76 -11.46 18.99
CA GLY A 152 2.56 -11.33 18.17
C GLY A 152 2.66 -11.98 16.78
N ARG A 153 3.83 -12.46 16.36
CA ARG A 153 4.01 -13.22 15.11
C ARG A 153 3.64 -14.69 15.27
N LYS A 154 3.53 -15.19 16.51
CA LYS A 154 3.14 -16.56 16.81
C LYS A 154 1.63 -16.61 17.04
N ALA A 155 0.89 -17.17 16.07
CA ALA A 155 -0.57 -17.19 16.10
C ALA A 155 -1.17 -17.79 17.38
N LYS A 156 -0.55 -18.84 17.94
CA LYS A 156 -0.98 -19.46 19.20
C LYS A 156 -0.88 -18.48 20.37
N ASP A 157 0.23 -17.77 20.47
CA ASP A 157 0.50 -16.87 21.60
C ASP A 157 -0.37 -15.60 21.48
N LEU A 158 -0.52 -15.08 20.26
CA LEU A 158 -1.43 -13.97 19.98
C LEU A 158 -2.89 -14.33 20.30
N LYS A 159 -3.36 -15.53 19.90
CA LYS A 159 -4.71 -16.00 20.23
C LYS A 159 -4.93 -16.09 21.74
N ALA A 160 -3.92 -16.53 22.50
CA ALA A 160 -4.00 -16.56 23.95
C ALA A 160 -4.02 -15.16 24.58
N ALA A 161 -3.24 -14.21 24.05
CA ALA A 161 -3.28 -12.82 24.51
C ALA A 161 -4.69 -12.24 24.37
N TRP A 162 -5.34 -12.43 23.21
CA TRP A 162 -6.72 -12.01 22.99
C TRP A 162 -7.72 -12.69 23.94
N ALA A 163 -7.64 -14.01 24.09
CA ALA A 163 -8.57 -14.77 24.94
C ALA A 163 -8.45 -14.45 26.43
N ALA A 164 -7.22 -14.15 26.91
CA ALA A 164 -6.94 -13.85 28.31
C ALA A 164 -7.31 -12.41 28.73
N ALA A 165 -7.40 -11.50 27.77
CA ALA A 165 -7.55 -10.07 28.00
C ALA A 165 -8.88 -9.66 28.62
N ASP A 166 -8.87 -8.56 29.36
CA ASP A 166 -10.05 -7.94 29.97
C ASP A 166 -10.41 -6.61 29.32
N ILE A 167 -9.39 -5.86 28.89
CA ILE A 167 -9.49 -4.55 28.27
C ILE A 167 -8.41 -4.49 27.19
N PHE A 168 -8.74 -3.92 26.04
CA PHE A 168 -7.75 -3.58 25.03
C PHE A 168 -7.38 -2.11 25.08
N THR A 169 -6.10 -1.78 24.86
CA THR A 169 -5.63 -0.41 24.74
C THR A 169 -4.75 -0.17 23.52
N SER A 170 -4.92 1.00 22.91
CA SER A 170 -4.04 1.51 21.85
C SER A 170 -4.06 3.04 21.84
N LEU A 171 -3.05 3.66 22.45
CA LEU A 171 -2.89 5.11 22.48
C LEU A 171 -2.01 5.58 21.32
N ALA A 172 -2.47 5.39 20.08
CA ALA A 172 -1.74 5.79 18.88
C ALA A 172 -1.58 7.31 18.81
N ASP A 173 -0.37 7.77 18.52
CA ASP A 173 0.08 9.17 18.51
C ASP A 173 0.88 9.48 17.24
N ASN A 174 0.56 8.78 16.15
CA ASN A 174 1.29 8.89 14.90
C ASN A 174 0.36 9.08 13.69
N PHE A 175 0.76 9.94 12.75
CA PHE A 175 0.00 10.24 11.53
C PHE A 175 -0.15 9.03 10.59
N GLN A 176 0.70 8.00 10.71
CA GLN A 176 0.57 6.78 9.89
C GLN A 176 -0.63 5.91 10.28
N GLU A 177 -1.14 6.01 11.50
CA GLU A 177 -2.33 5.25 11.87
C GLU A 177 -3.53 5.81 11.13
N THR A 178 -4.26 5.02 10.37
CA THR A 178 -5.32 5.55 9.49
C THR A 178 -6.69 4.98 9.80
N PHE A 179 -6.75 3.81 10.44
CA PHE A 179 -7.99 3.06 10.62
C PHE A 179 -8.09 2.41 12.00
N GLY A 180 -7.07 1.63 12.39
CA GLY A 180 -7.10 0.80 13.58
C GLY A 180 -7.77 -0.54 13.39
N LEU A 181 -7.06 -1.50 12.79
CA LEU A 181 -7.52 -2.88 12.76
C LEU A 181 -7.55 -3.49 14.17
N THR A 182 -6.51 -3.29 14.98
CA THR A 182 -6.41 -3.94 16.30
C THR A 182 -7.52 -3.52 17.29
N PRO A 183 -8.01 -2.25 17.34
CA PRO A 183 -9.24 -1.94 18.07
C PRO A 183 -10.48 -2.71 17.57
N VAL A 184 -10.61 -2.94 16.26
CA VAL A 184 -11.74 -3.68 15.70
C VAL A 184 -11.62 -5.19 16.00
N GLU A 185 -10.41 -5.74 15.98
CA GLU A 185 -10.12 -7.11 16.43
C GLU A 185 -10.42 -7.29 17.92
N ALA A 186 -10.10 -6.29 18.75
CA ALA A 186 -10.44 -6.26 20.16
C ALA A 186 -11.96 -6.22 20.39
N MET A 187 -12.67 -5.37 19.64
CA MET A 187 -14.13 -5.36 19.63
C MET A 187 -14.69 -6.73 19.24
N ALA A 188 -14.17 -7.36 18.17
CA ALA A 188 -14.58 -8.71 17.75
C ALA A 188 -14.31 -9.78 18.82
N SER A 189 -13.25 -9.60 19.61
CA SER A 189 -12.91 -10.41 20.79
C SER A 189 -13.84 -10.17 21.98
N GLY A 190 -14.76 -9.21 21.90
CA GLY A 190 -15.65 -8.86 22.99
C GLY A 190 -14.98 -8.04 24.10
N LEU A 191 -13.91 -7.31 23.78
CA LEU A 191 -13.19 -6.47 24.74
C LEU A 191 -13.67 -5.01 24.64
N PRO A 192 -13.87 -4.32 25.77
CA PRO A 192 -13.92 -2.86 25.76
C PRO A 192 -12.55 -2.31 25.34
N VAL A 193 -12.57 -1.22 24.59
CA VAL A 193 -11.33 -0.58 24.08
C VAL A 193 -11.06 0.77 24.75
N VAL A 194 -9.80 1.06 25.03
CA VAL A 194 -9.35 2.40 25.42
C VAL A 194 -8.35 2.87 24.38
N VAL A 195 -8.74 3.83 23.56
CA VAL A 195 -7.97 4.24 22.38
C VAL A 195 -7.77 5.73 22.36
N SER A 196 -6.74 6.23 21.66
CA SER A 196 -6.62 7.67 21.43
C SER A 196 -7.79 8.19 20.58
N ASP A 197 -8.22 9.43 20.85
CA ASP A 197 -9.19 10.16 20.04
C ASP A 197 -8.49 10.73 18.78
N TRP A 198 -8.00 9.82 17.95
CA TRP A 198 -7.05 10.06 16.88
C TRP A 198 -7.44 9.28 15.62
N ASN A 199 -7.30 9.91 14.45
CA ASN A 199 -7.44 9.27 13.13
C ASN A 199 -8.70 8.40 12.96
N GLY A 200 -8.56 7.19 12.41
CA GLY A 200 -9.68 6.27 12.17
C GLY A 200 -10.36 5.74 13.43
N TYR A 201 -9.72 5.84 14.60
CA TYR A 201 -10.30 5.40 15.87
C TYR A 201 -11.58 6.18 16.21
N LYS A 202 -11.67 7.44 15.75
CA LYS A 202 -12.86 8.31 15.90
C LYS A 202 -14.12 7.73 15.27
N GLU A 203 -13.94 6.93 14.22
CA GLU A 203 -15.03 6.36 13.43
C GLU A 203 -15.30 4.92 13.82
N THR A 204 -14.25 4.15 14.10
CA THR A 204 -14.38 2.75 14.49
C THR A 204 -15.01 2.62 15.87
N ILE A 205 -14.69 3.52 16.81
CA ILE A 205 -15.07 3.38 18.22
C ILE A 205 -16.08 4.45 18.67
N ARG A 206 -17.22 4.03 19.22
CA ARG A 206 -18.19 4.92 19.87
C ARG A 206 -17.83 5.11 21.34
N HIS A 207 -17.42 6.34 21.68
CA HIS A 207 -17.05 6.73 23.04
C HIS A 207 -18.21 6.47 24.02
N GLY A 208 -17.92 5.82 25.15
CA GLY A 208 -18.88 5.44 26.18
C GLY A 208 -19.78 4.24 25.82
N THR A 209 -19.67 3.69 24.60
CA THR A 209 -20.49 2.55 24.16
C THR A 209 -19.65 1.31 23.89
N ASP A 210 -18.62 1.43 23.05
CA ASP A 210 -17.72 0.30 22.72
C ASP A 210 -16.45 0.34 23.61
N GLY A 211 -16.23 1.47 24.27
CA GLY A 211 -15.01 1.80 24.98
C GLY A 211 -14.83 3.32 25.15
N PHE A 212 -13.62 3.75 25.50
CA PHE A 212 -13.29 5.16 25.70
C PHE A 212 -12.29 5.65 24.65
N ARG A 213 -12.59 6.81 24.06
CA ARG A 213 -11.64 7.61 23.27
C ARG A 213 -10.98 8.65 24.16
N VAL A 214 -9.65 8.63 24.24
CA VAL A 214 -8.82 9.50 25.08
C VAL A 214 -8.41 10.74 24.30
N PRO A 215 -8.69 11.96 24.78
CA PRO A 215 -8.34 13.20 24.08
C PRO A 215 -6.86 13.27 23.69
N THR A 216 -6.59 13.89 22.53
CA THR A 216 -5.23 14.13 22.01
C THR A 216 -5.04 15.60 21.64
N LEU A 217 -3.80 16.09 21.71
CA LEU A 217 -3.41 17.44 21.33
C LEU A 217 -2.21 17.40 20.37
N THR A 218 -2.17 18.31 19.40
CA THR A 218 -1.00 18.50 18.51
C THR A 218 -0.81 19.97 18.17
N LEU A 219 0.26 20.29 17.44
CA LEU A 219 0.61 21.65 17.05
C LEU A 219 -0.35 22.23 15.99
N PRO A 220 -0.52 23.57 15.94
CA PRO A 220 -1.31 24.21 14.90
C PRO A 220 -0.60 24.17 13.53
N PRO A 221 -1.35 24.30 12.41
CA PRO A 221 -0.75 24.40 11.07
C PRO A 221 0.33 25.48 10.98
N GLY A 222 1.40 25.22 10.21
CA GLY A 222 2.56 26.10 10.09
C GLY A 222 3.59 25.96 11.22
N SER A 223 3.28 25.18 12.26
CA SER A 223 4.28 24.80 13.25
C SER A 223 5.13 23.63 12.75
N ALA A 224 6.39 23.60 13.19
CA ALA A 224 7.34 22.52 12.89
C ALA A 224 7.58 22.27 11.38
N GLU A 225 7.45 23.30 10.53
CA GLU A 225 7.74 23.22 9.09
C GLU A 225 9.18 22.73 8.81
N PHE A 226 10.12 23.04 9.70
CA PHE A 226 11.49 22.55 9.63
C PHE A 226 11.60 21.02 9.54
N LEU A 227 10.62 20.26 10.07
CA LEU A 227 10.59 18.80 9.93
C LEU A 227 10.34 18.37 8.48
N VAL A 228 9.50 19.11 7.76
CA VAL A 228 9.24 18.86 6.33
C VAL A 228 10.48 19.23 5.53
N GLU A 229 11.08 20.40 5.78
CA GLU A 229 12.32 20.83 5.12
C GLU A 229 13.45 19.81 5.30
N ARG A 230 13.62 19.30 6.53
CA ARG A 230 14.63 18.27 6.81
C ARG A 230 14.40 16.99 6.02
N ALA A 231 13.15 16.53 5.91
CA ALA A 231 12.82 15.36 5.11
C ALA A 231 13.03 15.60 3.61
N ASP A 232 12.62 16.77 3.10
CA ASP A 232 12.76 17.13 1.68
C ASP A 232 14.23 17.29 1.25
N PHE A 233 15.08 17.83 2.12
CA PHE A 233 16.53 17.91 1.89
C PHE A 233 17.26 16.58 2.17
N GLY A 234 16.55 15.53 2.59
CA GLY A 234 17.10 14.21 2.83
C GLY A 234 17.95 14.09 4.10
N PHE A 235 17.87 15.05 5.03
CA PHE A 235 18.49 14.93 6.36
C PHE A 235 17.81 13.84 7.19
N ASP A 236 16.49 13.69 7.02
CA ASP A 236 15.69 12.66 7.67
C ASP A 236 15.04 11.76 6.63
N ASN A 237 15.12 10.45 6.82
CA ASN A 237 14.29 9.52 6.06
C ASN A 237 12.85 9.52 6.60
N TYR A 238 11.95 8.83 5.91
CA TYR A 238 10.53 8.77 6.27
C TYR A 238 10.27 8.24 7.69
N ASP A 239 11.07 7.28 8.15
CA ASP A 239 10.96 6.68 9.48
C ASP A 239 11.35 7.70 10.57
N THR A 240 12.47 8.40 10.38
CA THR A 240 12.89 9.49 11.28
C THR A 240 11.89 10.64 11.29
N TYR A 241 11.38 11.06 10.12
CA TYR A 241 10.36 12.10 10.02
C TYR A 241 9.09 11.74 10.81
N THR A 242 8.63 10.50 10.66
CA THR A 242 7.51 9.96 11.44
C THR A 242 7.82 9.97 12.94
N ALA A 243 9.00 9.49 13.33
CA ALA A 243 9.43 9.45 14.72
C ALA A 243 9.36 10.84 15.35
N LEU A 244 9.95 11.85 14.71
CA LEU A 244 9.99 13.23 15.21
C LEU A 244 8.60 13.87 15.28
N THR A 245 7.76 13.66 14.26
CA THR A 245 6.39 14.20 14.25
C THR A 245 5.50 13.56 15.31
N SER A 246 5.66 12.26 15.60
CA SER A 246 4.92 11.59 16.69
C SER A 246 5.18 12.20 18.06
N GLN A 247 6.39 12.72 18.31
CA GLN A 247 6.72 13.39 19.59
C GLN A 247 5.96 14.70 19.80
N LEU A 248 5.30 15.23 18.76
CA LEU A 248 4.52 16.46 18.78
C LEU A 248 3.00 16.20 18.85
N ILE A 249 2.63 14.97 19.24
CA ILE A 249 1.26 14.54 19.46
C ILE A 249 1.17 14.00 20.89
N ALA A 250 0.37 14.65 21.73
CA ALA A 250 0.18 14.28 23.12
C ALA A 250 -1.17 13.56 23.31
N VAL A 251 -1.18 12.58 24.21
CA VAL A 251 -2.38 11.89 24.70
C VAL A 251 -2.66 12.36 26.13
N ASP A 252 -3.92 12.63 26.46
CA ASP A 252 -4.33 13.04 27.81
C ASP A 252 -4.21 11.86 28.79
N ILE A 253 -3.08 11.80 29.51
CA ILE A 253 -2.75 10.72 30.46
C ILE A 253 -3.77 10.63 31.60
N PRO A 254 -4.16 11.73 32.28
CA PRO A 254 -5.22 11.68 33.29
C PRO A 254 -6.55 11.13 32.77
N ALA A 255 -6.96 11.48 31.54
CA ALA A 255 -8.17 10.93 30.94
C ALA A 255 -8.04 9.43 30.64
N ALA A 256 -6.88 8.97 30.14
CA ALA A 256 -6.60 7.55 29.97
C ALA A 256 -6.64 6.79 31.30
N ALA A 257 -6.03 7.34 32.36
CA ALA A 257 -6.05 6.75 33.69
C ALA A 257 -7.50 6.62 34.21
N THR A 258 -8.32 7.66 34.03
CA THR A 258 -9.73 7.64 34.41
C THR A 258 -10.51 6.55 33.66
N ALA A 259 -10.27 6.40 32.36
CA ALA A 259 -10.88 5.34 31.54
C ALA A 259 -10.46 3.95 32.03
N TYR A 260 -9.16 3.73 32.31
CA TYR A 260 -8.66 2.49 32.87
C TYR A 260 -9.26 2.18 34.24
N SER A 261 -9.21 3.11 35.20
CA SER A 261 -9.79 2.93 36.54
C SER A 261 -11.27 2.58 36.48
N THR A 262 -12.02 3.25 35.59
CA THR A 262 -13.45 2.97 35.38
C THR A 262 -13.67 1.53 34.95
N LEU A 263 -12.88 1.00 34.01
CA LEU A 263 -13.02 -0.38 33.53
C LEU A 263 -12.44 -1.41 34.52
N PHE A 264 -11.37 -1.07 35.24
CA PHE A 264 -10.79 -1.94 36.27
C PHE A 264 -11.79 -2.21 37.40
N ALA A 265 -12.50 -1.17 37.84
CA ALA A 265 -13.50 -1.27 38.90
C ALA A 265 -14.82 -1.92 38.48
N ASN A 266 -15.17 -1.95 37.18
CA ASN A 266 -16.51 -2.34 36.72
C ASN A 266 -16.51 -3.51 35.71
N PRO A 267 -16.52 -4.77 36.18
CA PRO A 267 -16.62 -5.95 35.31
C PRO A 267 -17.89 -5.99 34.44
N ASP A 268 -19.03 -5.50 34.96
CA ASP A 268 -20.27 -5.41 34.19
C ASP A 268 -20.17 -4.44 33.02
N LEU A 269 -19.56 -3.27 33.25
CA LEU A 269 -19.33 -2.30 32.19
C LEU A 269 -18.39 -2.86 31.11
N ARG A 270 -17.35 -3.60 31.51
CA ARG A 270 -16.47 -4.30 30.56
C ARG A 270 -17.27 -5.25 29.65
N ARG A 271 -18.14 -6.08 30.24
CA ARG A 271 -19.01 -7.00 29.49
C ARG A 271 -19.97 -6.26 28.57
N GLN A 272 -20.62 -5.19 29.05
CA GLN A 272 -21.57 -4.41 28.28
C GLN A 272 -20.89 -3.74 27.07
N MET A 273 -19.77 -3.05 27.29
CA MET A 273 -19.03 -2.38 26.22
C MET A 273 -18.43 -3.38 25.24
N GLY A 274 -17.86 -4.48 25.74
CA GLY A 274 -17.35 -5.57 24.92
C GLY A 274 -18.43 -6.18 24.00
N ALA A 275 -19.63 -6.45 24.52
CA ALA A 275 -20.75 -6.96 23.73
C ALA A 275 -21.21 -5.94 22.67
N ALA A 276 -21.27 -4.65 23.01
CA ALA A 276 -21.62 -3.58 22.08
C ALA A 276 -20.59 -3.45 20.94
N GLY A 277 -19.30 -3.47 21.28
CA GLY A 277 -18.20 -3.48 20.33
C GLY A 277 -18.23 -4.70 19.42
N GLN A 278 -18.46 -5.90 19.98
CA GLN A 278 -18.53 -7.14 19.22
C GLN A 278 -19.67 -7.14 18.21
N LYS A 279 -20.85 -6.62 18.60
CA LYS A 279 -21.96 -6.43 17.67
C LYS A 279 -21.57 -5.48 16.55
N ARG A 280 -20.96 -4.34 16.88
CA ARG A 280 -20.51 -3.34 15.88
C ARG A 280 -19.49 -3.93 14.90
N ALA A 281 -18.50 -4.67 15.39
CA ALA A 281 -17.51 -5.36 14.56
C ALA A 281 -18.20 -6.26 13.53
N ARG A 282 -19.13 -7.12 13.95
CA ARG A 282 -19.89 -8.01 13.05
C ARG A 282 -20.74 -7.26 12.02
N ASP A 283 -21.41 -6.20 12.45
CA ASP A 283 -22.40 -5.50 11.62
C ASP A 283 -21.75 -4.55 10.59
N HIS A 284 -20.55 -4.03 10.87
CA HIS A 284 -19.93 -2.98 10.07
C HIS A 284 -18.53 -3.29 9.54
N TYR A 285 -17.75 -4.10 10.25
CA TYR A 285 -16.33 -4.29 9.96
C TYR A 285 -15.98 -5.75 9.62
N ASP A 286 -16.94 -6.67 9.65
CA ASP A 286 -16.72 -8.01 9.14
C ASP A 286 -16.49 -7.98 7.62
N TRP A 287 -15.57 -8.79 7.11
CA TRP A 287 -15.29 -8.89 5.67
C TRP A 287 -16.55 -9.13 4.84
N SER A 288 -17.54 -9.86 5.35
CA SER A 288 -18.82 -10.06 4.66
C SER A 288 -19.59 -8.76 4.41
N GLN A 289 -19.44 -7.74 5.28
CA GLN A 289 -20.05 -6.42 5.12
C GLN A 289 -19.18 -5.53 4.24
N ILE A 290 -17.86 -5.54 4.44
CA ILE A 290 -16.92 -4.76 3.64
C ILE A 290 -17.01 -5.13 2.16
N MET A 291 -17.09 -6.43 1.83
CA MET A 291 -17.20 -6.88 0.45
C MET A 291 -18.49 -6.41 -0.25
N LYS A 292 -19.58 -6.18 0.49
CA LYS A 292 -20.81 -5.58 -0.08
C LYS A 292 -20.57 -4.14 -0.52
N LEU A 293 -19.79 -3.35 0.25
CA LEU A 293 -19.41 -1.99 -0.10
C LEU A 293 -18.54 -1.94 -1.36
N TYR A 294 -17.58 -2.86 -1.49
CA TYR A 294 -16.77 -3.00 -2.71
C TYR A 294 -17.63 -3.37 -3.93
N ALA A 295 -18.54 -4.33 -3.80
CA ALA A 295 -19.45 -4.73 -4.88
C ALA A 295 -20.36 -3.58 -5.32
N GLN A 296 -20.89 -2.81 -4.36
CA GLN A 296 -21.67 -1.62 -4.64
C GLN A 296 -20.83 -0.57 -5.38
N LEU A 297 -19.62 -0.27 -4.89
CA LEU A 297 -18.73 0.70 -5.54
C LEU A 297 -18.43 0.29 -6.99
N TRP A 298 -18.09 -0.97 -7.25
CA TRP A 298 -17.85 -1.43 -8.62
C TRP A 298 -19.07 -1.28 -9.53
N THR A 299 -20.26 -1.55 -9.00
CA THR A 299 -21.52 -1.38 -9.74
C THR A 299 -21.73 0.09 -10.10
N GLU A 300 -21.54 1.00 -9.14
CA GLU A 300 -21.69 2.44 -9.32
C GLU A 300 -20.67 3.02 -10.30
N LEU A 301 -19.37 2.68 -10.16
CA LEU A 301 -18.33 3.14 -11.07
C LEU A 301 -18.53 2.57 -12.48
N GLY A 302 -18.96 1.30 -12.59
CA GLY A 302 -19.31 0.69 -13.87
C GLY A 302 -20.48 1.39 -14.57
N ALA A 303 -21.50 1.81 -13.82
CA ALA A 303 -22.61 2.59 -14.34
C ALA A 303 -22.16 3.98 -14.83
N ARG A 304 -21.33 4.68 -14.04
CA ARG A 304 -20.72 5.96 -14.44
C ARG A 304 -19.92 5.83 -15.73
N ARG A 305 -19.10 4.79 -15.86
CA ARG A 305 -18.30 4.52 -17.07
C ARG A 305 -19.16 4.34 -18.33
N ARG A 306 -20.31 3.67 -18.22
CA ARG A 306 -21.22 3.47 -19.37
C ARG A 306 -21.97 4.73 -19.76
N SER A 307 -22.11 5.70 -18.85
CA SER A 307 -22.94 6.90 -19.06
C SER A 307 -22.36 7.97 -20.02
N LYS A 308 -21.19 7.75 -20.65
CA LYS A 308 -20.53 8.67 -21.61
C LYS A 308 -20.61 10.15 -21.17
N VAL A 309 -19.95 10.46 -20.06
CA VAL A 309 -19.89 11.84 -19.53
C VAL A 309 -19.04 12.72 -20.46
N GLU A 310 -19.46 13.96 -20.71
CA GLU A 310 -18.64 14.94 -21.44
C GLU A 310 -17.31 15.22 -20.71
N GLY A 311 -16.21 15.33 -21.45
CA GLY A 311 -14.89 15.68 -20.89
C GLY A 311 -13.96 14.51 -20.60
N THR A 312 -14.34 13.27 -20.96
CA THR A 312 -13.45 12.10 -20.92
C THR A 312 -12.23 12.31 -21.82
N VAL A 313 -11.06 11.83 -21.40
CA VAL A 313 -9.85 11.90 -22.23
C VAL A 313 -10.07 11.00 -23.46
N PRO A 314 -9.79 11.49 -24.68
CA PRO A 314 -9.94 10.66 -25.88
C PRO A 314 -9.16 9.36 -25.77
N ALA A 315 -9.81 8.25 -26.12
CA ALA A 315 -9.12 6.96 -26.24
C ALA A 315 -7.94 7.11 -27.22
N GLY A 316 -6.72 6.79 -26.76
CA GLY A 316 -5.50 6.93 -27.56
C GLY A 316 -4.71 8.23 -27.38
N ALA A 317 -5.11 9.13 -26.47
CA ALA A 317 -4.29 10.29 -26.12
C ALA A 317 -2.90 9.84 -25.65
N ILE A 318 -1.86 10.42 -26.25
CA ILE A 318 -0.47 10.14 -25.89
C ILE A 318 -0.25 10.55 -24.44
N ARG A 319 0.21 9.60 -23.62
CA ARG A 319 0.56 9.86 -22.24
C ARG A 319 2.03 10.30 -22.15
N PRO A 320 2.31 11.56 -21.81
CA PRO A 320 3.69 12.06 -21.79
C PRO A 320 4.56 11.33 -20.75
N ASP A 321 3.96 10.85 -19.65
CA ASP A 321 4.62 10.04 -18.62
C ASP A 321 4.91 8.59 -19.08
N ARG A 322 4.37 8.16 -20.23
CA ARG A 322 4.54 6.81 -20.79
C ARG A 322 4.75 6.85 -22.30
N LEU A 323 5.54 7.80 -22.77
CA LEU A 323 5.94 7.86 -24.16
C LEU A 323 6.65 6.57 -24.55
N ASN A 324 6.22 5.98 -25.67
CA ASN A 324 6.88 4.82 -26.25
C ASN A 324 8.34 5.21 -26.58
N PRO A 325 9.36 4.45 -26.14
CA PRO A 325 10.76 4.79 -26.40
C PRO A 325 11.08 4.86 -27.89
N PHE A 326 10.43 4.06 -28.74
CA PHE A 326 10.60 4.12 -30.19
C PHE A 326 10.00 5.39 -30.81
N SER A 327 9.04 6.03 -30.14
CA SER A 327 8.53 7.35 -30.52
C SER A 327 9.40 8.47 -29.96
N MET A 328 9.83 8.35 -28.69
CA MET A 328 10.66 9.35 -28.01
C MET A 328 12.04 9.51 -28.67
N PHE A 329 12.64 8.40 -29.10
CA PHE A 329 13.99 8.37 -29.68
C PHE A 329 13.97 8.08 -31.20
N ASN A 330 12.87 8.41 -31.90
CA ASN A 330 12.73 8.12 -33.33
C ASN A 330 13.75 8.85 -34.22
N SER A 331 14.40 9.89 -33.69
CA SER A 331 15.41 10.70 -34.38
C SER A 331 16.84 10.17 -34.21
N TYR A 332 17.06 9.19 -33.32
CA TYR A 332 18.38 8.64 -33.04
C TYR A 332 18.89 7.69 -34.13
N PRO A 333 18.08 6.74 -34.66
CA PRO A 333 18.59 5.84 -35.68
C PRO A 333 18.74 6.56 -37.02
N THR A 334 19.81 6.27 -37.76
CA THR A 334 20.02 6.75 -39.14
C THR A 334 18.86 6.40 -40.06
N ARG A 335 18.17 5.29 -39.77
CA ARG A 335 16.99 4.83 -40.51
C ARG A 335 16.03 4.09 -39.57
N THR A 336 14.74 4.30 -39.78
CA THR A 336 13.67 3.50 -39.16
C THR A 336 13.27 2.36 -40.09
N LEU A 337 12.95 1.19 -39.53
CA LEU A 337 12.40 0.06 -40.28
C LEU A 337 11.11 0.49 -40.97
N ASP A 338 11.01 0.24 -42.27
CA ASP A 338 9.81 0.46 -43.06
C ASP A 338 9.56 -0.74 -43.98
N GLY A 339 8.37 -0.79 -44.58
CA GLY A 339 7.99 -1.84 -45.51
C GLY A 339 8.93 -1.99 -46.72
N ALA A 340 9.74 -0.98 -47.03
CA ALA A 340 10.66 -0.94 -48.16
C ALA A 340 12.11 -1.32 -47.77
N CYS A 341 12.40 -1.57 -46.49
CA CYS A 341 13.68 -2.14 -46.06
C CYS A 341 13.86 -3.52 -46.68
N VAL A 342 14.93 -3.71 -47.46
CA VAL A 342 15.27 -4.99 -48.09
C VAL A 342 16.36 -5.67 -47.28
N PHE A 343 16.13 -6.93 -46.94
CA PHE A 343 17.06 -7.77 -46.20
C PHE A 343 17.55 -8.93 -47.07
N ALA A 344 18.71 -9.48 -46.72
CA ALA A 344 19.22 -10.75 -47.24
C ALA A 344 19.81 -11.56 -46.08
N LEU A 345 19.92 -12.89 -46.24
CA LEU A 345 20.69 -13.71 -45.30
C LEU A 345 22.16 -13.25 -45.31
N GLY A 346 22.77 -13.20 -44.12
CA GLY A 346 24.19 -12.90 -43.98
C GLY A 346 25.05 -13.94 -44.69
N GLU A 347 26.20 -13.50 -45.20
CA GLU A 347 27.15 -14.40 -45.87
C GLU A 347 27.58 -15.53 -44.92
N GLY A 348 27.48 -16.78 -45.40
CA GLY A 348 27.82 -17.97 -44.61
C GLY A 348 26.85 -18.30 -43.46
N VAL A 349 25.68 -17.65 -43.40
CA VAL A 349 24.67 -17.93 -42.36
C VAL A 349 23.77 -19.08 -42.81
N ASP A 350 23.99 -20.26 -42.24
CA ASP A 350 23.09 -21.42 -42.34
C ASP A 350 22.22 -21.57 -41.08
N ARG A 351 21.32 -22.56 -41.06
CA ARG A 351 20.43 -22.80 -39.91
C ARG A 351 21.17 -23.12 -38.60
N LYS A 352 22.35 -23.75 -38.67
CA LYS A 352 23.17 -24.02 -37.47
C LYS A 352 23.74 -22.72 -36.92
N GLU A 353 24.18 -21.84 -37.80
CA GLU A 353 24.71 -20.52 -37.44
C GLU A 353 23.62 -19.60 -36.88
N VAL A 354 22.40 -19.66 -37.42
CA VAL A 354 21.22 -18.99 -36.83
C VAL A 354 21.01 -19.45 -35.39
N GLN A 355 20.96 -20.77 -35.16
CA GLN A 355 20.78 -21.34 -33.83
C GLN A 355 21.91 -20.92 -32.88
N ARG A 356 23.17 -21.02 -33.32
CA ARG A 356 24.35 -20.66 -32.52
C ARG A 356 24.36 -19.19 -32.11
N ARG A 357 24.00 -18.28 -33.02
CA ARG A 357 23.97 -16.83 -32.72
C ARG A 357 22.80 -16.44 -31.81
N LEU A 358 21.64 -17.06 -31.99
CA LEU A 358 20.49 -16.83 -31.11
C LEU A 358 20.65 -17.47 -29.73
N SER A 359 21.47 -18.52 -29.59
CA SER A 359 21.81 -19.12 -28.29
C SER A 359 22.80 -18.30 -27.46
N ALA A 360 23.33 -17.18 -27.97
CA ALA A 360 24.16 -16.28 -27.18
C ALA A 360 23.38 -15.78 -25.96
N GLU A 361 23.98 -15.86 -24.76
CA GLU A 361 23.28 -15.58 -23.50
C GLU A 361 22.65 -14.17 -23.46
N SER A 362 23.34 -13.17 -24.03
CA SER A 362 22.85 -11.79 -24.13
C SER A 362 21.59 -11.64 -24.99
N ILE A 363 21.38 -12.54 -25.96
CA ILE A 363 20.18 -12.60 -26.81
C ILE A 363 19.11 -13.47 -26.15
N ALA A 364 19.49 -14.61 -25.57
CA ALA A 364 18.60 -15.51 -24.86
C ALA A 364 17.89 -14.83 -23.67
N ARG A 365 18.59 -13.96 -22.93
CA ARG A 365 18.00 -13.15 -21.85
C ARG A 365 16.93 -12.16 -22.31
N ALA A 366 16.82 -11.89 -23.62
CA ALA A 366 15.78 -11.05 -24.22
C ALA A 366 14.66 -11.85 -24.89
N ALA A 367 14.55 -13.18 -24.65
CA ALA A 367 13.57 -14.09 -25.27
C ALA A 367 12.11 -13.60 -25.24
N GLN A 368 11.73 -12.80 -24.25
CA GLN A 368 10.38 -12.20 -24.13
C GLN A 368 10.07 -11.12 -25.19
N VAL A 369 11.09 -10.51 -25.78
CA VAL A 369 11.01 -9.54 -26.89
C VAL A 369 11.40 -10.20 -28.22
N VAL A 370 12.25 -11.23 -28.14
CA VAL A 370 12.84 -11.94 -29.27
C VAL A 370 11.87 -12.98 -29.86
N ALA A 371 12.05 -13.17 -31.15
CA ALA A 371 11.38 -14.12 -32.02
C ALA A 371 11.10 -15.49 -31.40
N ARG A 372 9.85 -15.94 -31.51
CA ARG A 372 9.52 -17.35 -31.29
C ARG A 372 10.29 -18.21 -32.29
N PRO A 373 10.84 -19.37 -31.91
CA PRO A 373 11.60 -20.22 -32.83
C PRO A 373 10.90 -20.48 -34.16
N GLN A 374 9.56 -20.67 -34.13
CA GLN A 374 8.77 -20.85 -35.34
C GLN A 374 8.86 -19.66 -36.31
N VAL A 375 8.80 -18.43 -35.79
CA VAL A 375 8.86 -17.20 -36.61
C VAL A 375 10.27 -17.02 -37.20
N VAL A 376 11.32 -17.40 -36.46
CA VAL A 376 12.70 -17.40 -36.99
C VAL A 376 12.80 -18.37 -38.17
N ASP A 377 12.33 -19.60 -38.00
CA ASP A 377 12.39 -20.63 -39.03
C ASP A 377 11.58 -20.26 -40.28
N GLU A 378 10.41 -19.63 -40.10
CA GLU A 378 9.59 -19.11 -41.20
C GLU A 378 10.31 -17.98 -41.95
N ILE A 379 10.96 -17.05 -41.25
CA ILE A 379 11.72 -15.94 -41.87
C ILE A 379 12.91 -16.47 -42.65
N VAL A 380 13.73 -17.35 -42.06
CA VAL A 380 14.88 -17.96 -42.75
C VAL A 380 14.41 -18.78 -43.96
N GLY A 381 13.35 -19.58 -43.79
CA GLY A 381 12.75 -20.36 -44.87
C GLY A 381 12.15 -19.52 -45.99
N ALA A 382 11.68 -18.30 -45.71
CA ALA A 382 11.17 -17.40 -46.74
C ALA A 382 12.29 -16.99 -47.73
N PHE A 383 13.51 -16.73 -47.26
CA PHE A 383 14.66 -16.46 -48.13
C PHE A 383 15.07 -17.68 -48.97
N GLU A 384 15.00 -18.88 -48.40
CA GLU A 384 15.25 -20.12 -49.13
C GLU A 384 14.24 -20.34 -50.27
N LYS A 385 12.98 -19.93 -50.07
CA LYS A 385 11.86 -20.19 -51.00
C LYS A 385 11.57 -19.08 -52.00
N HIS A 386 11.73 -17.82 -51.61
CA HIS A 386 11.25 -16.66 -52.37
C HIS A 386 12.38 -15.79 -52.93
N GLY A 387 13.64 -16.14 -52.65
CA GLY A 387 14.81 -15.53 -53.27
C GLY A 387 15.77 -14.88 -52.25
N PRO A 388 16.96 -14.48 -52.70
CA PRO A 388 18.06 -14.07 -51.83
C PRO A 388 17.83 -12.74 -51.11
N SER A 389 16.88 -11.93 -51.57
CA SER A 389 16.56 -10.61 -51.03
C SER A 389 15.05 -10.41 -50.95
N LEU A 390 14.55 -10.02 -49.78
CA LEU A 390 13.12 -9.80 -49.53
C LEU A 390 12.93 -8.47 -48.81
N SER A 391 11.90 -7.70 -49.19
CA SER A 391 11.51 -6.51 -48.43
C SER A 391 10.79 -6.89 -47.13
N MET A 392 10.74 -5.97 -46.17
CA MET A 392 9.95 -6.14 -44.95
C MET A 392 8.47 -6.40 -45.28
N SER A 393 7.94 -5.75 -46.33
CA SER A 393 6.57 -6.00 -46.81
C SER A 393 6.40 -7.40 -47.38
N ASP A 394 7.41 -7.93 -48.08
CA ASP A 394 7.38 -9.30 -48.62
C ASP A 394 7.41 -10.32 -47.49
N LEU A 395 8.28 -10.12 -46.48
CA LEU A 395 8.34 -11.00 -45.31
C LEU A 395 7.01 -11.07 -44.56
N ILE A 396 6.36 -9.92 -44.33
CA ILE A 396 5.03 -9.88 -43.70
C ILE A 396 3.99 -10.58 -44.59
N ARG A 397 4.02 -10.35 -45.91
CA ARG A 397 3.07 -10.96 -46.86
C ARG A 397 3.21 -12.48 -46.93
N HIS A 398 4.43 -13.00 -46.86
CA HIS A 398 4.70 -14.44 -46.89
C HIS A 398 4.35 -15.16 -45.59
N MET A 399 4.04 -14.42 -44.50
CA MET A 399 3.72 -14.96 -43.17
C MET A 399 2.37 -14.43 -42.65
N PRO A 400 1.25 -14.68 -43.35
CA PRO A 400 -0.06 -14.10 -43.01
C PRO A 400 -0.59 -14.54 -41.62
N ASN A 401 -0.07 -15.64 -41.07
CA ASN A 401 -0.46 -16.17 -39.77
C ASN A 401 0.38 -15.59 -38.60
N VAL A 402 1.37 -14.76 -38.90
CA VAL A 402 2.23 -14.11 -37.90
C VAL A 402 1.88 -12.61 -37.84
N PRO A 403 1.61 -12.04 -36.66
CA PRO A 403 1.38 -10.60 -36.54
C PRO A 403 2.58 -9.81 -37.09
N GLY A 404 2.34 -8.81 -37.94
CA GLY A 404 3.40 -8.05 -38.62
C GLY A 404 4.46 -7.48 -37.67
N GLU A 405 4.05 -6.91 -36.54
CA GLU A 405 4.97 -6.41 -35.51
C GLU A 405 5.90 -7.50 -34.94
N SER A 406 5.44 -8.76 -34.90
CA SER A 406 6.26 -9.88 -34.47
C SER A 406 7.33 -10.23 -35.51
N VAL A 407 7.00 -10.10 -36.80
CA VAL A 407 7.97 -10.25 -37.90
C VAL A 407 9.00 -9.12 -37.82
N GLU A 408 8.56 -7.88 -37.65
CA GLU A 408 9.43 -6.69 -37.53
C GLU A 408 10.41 -6.81 -36.36
N ARG A 409 9.92 -7.14 -35.15
CA ARG A 409 10.79 -7.35 -33.97
C ARG A 409 11.79 -8.47 -34.20
N THR A 410 11.36 -9.57 -34.85
CA THR A 410 12.24 -10.70 -35.16
C THR A 410 13.33 -10.30 -36.15
N VAL A 411 12.96 -9.67 -37.26
CA VAL A 411 13.90 -9.18 -38.28
C VAL A 411 14.94 -8.27 -37.64
N MET A 412 14.55 -7.34 -36.77
CA MET A 412 15.49 -6.47 -36.07
C MET A 412 16.51 -7.24 -35.21
N VAL A 413 16.10 -8.31 -34.52
CA VAL A 413 17.01 -9.17 -33.75
C VAL A 413 17.93 -9.95 -34.67
N LEU A 414 17.39 -10.56 -35.73
CA LEU A 414 18.20 -11.30 -36.70
C LEU A 414 19.22 -10.37 -37.38
N THR A 415 18.84 -9.14 -37.71
CA THR A 415 19.78 -8.12 -38.22
C THR A 415 20.83 -7.73 -37.18
N LYS A 416 20.45 -7.52 -35.91
CA LYS A 416 21.39 -7.24 -34.82
C LYS A 416 22.42 -8.36 -34.62
N CYS A 417 22.02 -9.61 -34.84
CA CYS A 417 22.90 -10.78 -34.77
C CYS A 417 23.67 -11.05 -36.09
N GLY A 418 23.51 -10.19 -37.11
CA GLY A 418 24.11 -10.36 -38.43
C GLY A 418 23.62 -11.61 -39.18
N ILE A 419 22.49 -12.19 -38.76
CA ILE A 419 21.81 -13.29 -39.47
C ILE A 419 21.14 -12.75 -40.72
N LEU A 420 20.54 -11.56 -40.61
CA LEU A 420 20.05 -10.78 -41.74
C LEU A 420 20.93 -9.55 -41.93
N THR A 421 21.05 -9.10 -43.17
CA THR A 421 21.77 -7.89 -43.56
C THR A 421 20.82 -6.95 -44.29
N LEU A 422 20.79 -5.67 -43.91
CA LEU A 422 20.02 -4.65 -44.61
C LEU A 422 20.76 -4.25 -45.89
N GLN A 423 20.12 -4.41 -47.05
CA GLN A 423 20.75 -4.28 -48.38
C GLN A 423 20.65 -2.87 -49.00
N SER A 424 19.89 -1.97 -48.40
CA SER A 424 19.64 -0.64 -48.97
C SER A 424 20.81 0.33 -48.80
N LYS A 425 21.17 1.08 -49.86
CA LYS A 425 22.00 2.29 -49.74
C LYS A 425 21.26 3.37 -48.93
N PRO A 426 21.95 4.16 -48.09
CA PRO A 426 21.32 5.24 -47.34
C PRO A 426 20.68 6.26 -48.31
N LYS A 427 19.44 6.70 -48.02
CA LYS A 427 18.87 7.88 -48.69
C LYS A 427 19.81 9.05 -48.44
N ALA A 428 20.27 9.71 -49.50
CA ALA A 428 20.96 10.99 -49.38
C ALA A 428 20.08 11.94 -48.56
N THR A 429 20.63 12.47 -47.47
CA THR A 429 20.00 13.50 -46.65
C THR A 429 19.64 14.69 -47.54
N PRO A 430 18.45 15.30 -47.44
CA PRO A 430 18.19 16.55 -48.11
C PRO A 430 19.23 17.56 -47.60
N SER A 431 19.98 18.16 -48.53
CA SER A 431 20.86 19.28 -48.25
C SER A 431 20.15 20.27 -47.33
N ALA A 432 20.72 20.46 -46.13
CA ALA A 432 20.33 21.55 -45.25
C ALA A 432 20.53 22.86 -46.03
N ARG A 433 19.44 23.47 -46.49
CA ARG A 433 19.47 24.89 -46.83
C ARG A 433 19.86 25.64 -45.56
N LYS A 434 21.09 26.18 -45.56
CA LYS A 434 21.58 27.21 -44.65
C LYS A 434 21.46 28.58 -45.33
N PRO A 435 21.49 29.67 -44.56
CA PRO A 435 20.58 30.07 -43.49
C PRO A 435 19.37 30.84 -44.03
#